data_AF-A0A2Z6QUC7-F1
#
_entry.id   AF-A0A2Z6QUC7-F1
#
_cell.length_a   1.000
_cell.length_b   1.000
_cell.length_c   1.000
_cell.angle_alpha   90.00
_cell.angle_beta   90.00
_cell.angle_gamma   90.00
#
_symmetry.space_group_name_H-M   'P 1'
#
loop_
_entity.id
_entity.type
_entity.pdbx_description
1 polymer ?
#
loop_
_entity_poly.entity_id
_entity_poly.type
_entity_poly.pdbx_seq_one_letter_code
_entity_poly.pdbx_strand_id
1 'polypeptide(L)'
;MVIVKNLSVENKRKSSYKQNVKKIFLKKKRIQTKKMNRINMLRKNMLTRENILKVKELLGSNKRLHSVFEKLSPREIRAQRKASMKAFTRLPSTALEVSLSDIYTTVIDFPKRPSWHYGMTKEELESNEEHYFQQWLDDVYNKYPREELSFFEHNLDVIIVSVS
;
A
#
# COMPACT_ATOMS: atom_id res chain seq x y z
N MET A 1 -31.88 95.96 8.88
CA MET A 1 -31.15 95.12 9.85
C MET A 1 -30.47 94.00 9.07
N VAL A 2 -29.16 93.81 9.30
CA VAL A 2 -28.23 93.08 8.41
C VAL A 2 -27.98 91.65 8.91
N ILE A 3 -27.60 90.79 7.96
CA ILE A 3 -26.79 89.55 8.05
C ILE A 3 -27.53 88.24 8.36
N VAL A 4 -27.52 87.32 7.38
CA VAL A 4 -27.03 85.95 7.62
C VAL A 4 -26.14 85.49 6.44
N LYS A 5 -24.84 85.37 6.72
CA LYS A 5 -23.90 84.50 6.01
C LYS A 5 -24.05 83.08 6.56
N ASN A 6 -23.98 82.08 5.68
CA ASN A 6 -23.04 80.95 5.71
C ASN A 6 -23.67 79.65 5.19
N LEU A 7 -23.19 79.29 4.00
CA LEU A 7 -22.66 77.98 3.62
C LEU A 7 -22.79 76.87 4.68
N SER A 8 -23.47 75.78 4.29
CA SER A 8 -23.01 74.45 4.63
C SER A 8 -23.05 73.57 3.39
N VAL A 9 -21.89 73.48 2.74
CA VAL A 9 -21.57 72.46 1.76
C VAL A 9 -21.27 71.20 2.55
N GLU A 10 -22.13 70.19 2.48
CA GLU A 10 -21.71 68.80 2.66
C GLU A 10 -22.83 67.83 2.29
N ASN A 11 -22.64 67.05 1.22
CA ASN A 11 -22.97 65.62 1.13
C ASN A 11 -23.12 65.12 -0.33
N LYS A 12 -22.03 64.72 -1.01
CA LYS A 12 -22.10 63.84 -2.21
C LYS A 12 -20.90 62.87 -2.42
N ARG A 13 -20.01 62.60 -1.44
CA ARG A 13 -18.80 61.78 -1.68
C ARG A 13 -18.71 60.39 -1.02
N LYS A 14 -19.75 59.87 -0.36
CA LYS A 14 -19.67 58.57 0.36
C LYS A 14 -20.11 57.32 -0.46
N SER A 15 -20.69 57.47 -1.65
CA SER A 15 -21.21 56.35 -2.47
C SER A 15 -20.18 55.77 -3.46
N SER A 16 -19.37 56.62 -4.10
CA SER A 16 -18.42 56.21 -5.17
C SER A 16 -17.24 55.36 -4.66
N TYR A 17 -16.74 55.63 -3.45
CA TYR A 17 -15.59 54.92 -2.87
C TYR A 17 -15.87 53.42 -2.62
N LYS A 18 -17.06 53.08 -2.08
CA LYS A 18 -17.47 51.68 -1.85
C LYS A 18 -17.61 50.88 -3.15
N GLN A 19 -18.03 51.51 -4.23
CA GLN A 19 -18.15 50.86 -5.54
C GLN A 19 -16.78 50.54 -6.15
N ASN A 20 -15.80 51.43 -5.99
CA ASN A 20 -14.44 51.23 -6.50
C ASN A 20 -13.67 50.13 -5.75
N VAL A 21 -13.81 50.04 -4.43
CA VAL A 21 -13.23 48.96 -3.63
C VAL A 21 -13.78 47.59 -4.05
N LYS A 22 -15.11 47.50 -4.28
CA LYS A 22 -15.75 46.27 -4.75
C LYS A 22 -15.26 45.85 -6.13
N LYS A 23 -15.07 46.80 -7.07
CA LYS A 23 -14.49 46.53 -8.39
C LYS A 23 -13.06 45.99 -8.31
N ILE A 24 -12.21 46.57 -7.45
CA ILE A 24 -10.83 46.11 -7.24
C ILE A 24 -10.79 44.69 -6.67
N PHE A 25 -11.64 44.41 -5.66
CA PHE A 25 -11.76 43.07 -5.07
C PHE A 25 -12.17 42.02 -6.11
N LEU A 26 -13.20 42.31 -6.91
CA LEU A 26 -13.66 41.42 -7.98
C LEU A 26 -12.57 41.19 -9.04
N LYS A 27 -11.79 42.22 -9.39
CA LYS A 27 -10.65 42.10 -10.32
C LYS A 27 -9.56 41.18 -9.75
N LYS A 28 -9.18 41.33 -8.48
CA LYS A 28 -8.22 40.45 -7.79
C LYS A 28 -8.71 39.00 -7.75
N LYS A 29 -9.98 38.77 -7.42
CA LYS A 29 -10.60 37.44 -7.40
C LYS A 29 -10.57 36.76 -8.77
N ARG A 30 -10.83 37.50 -9.86
CA ARG A 30 -10.73 36.98 -11.24
C ARG A 30 -9.30 36.61 -11.65
N ILE A 31 -8.30 37.36 -11.21
CA ILE A 31 -6.89 37.05 -11.48
C ILE A 31 -6.49 35.78 -10.73
N GLN A 32 -6.91 35.65 -9.47
CA GLN A 32 -6.64 34.48 -8.65
C GLN A 32 -7.27 33.20 -9.23
N THR A 33 -8.52 33.26 -9.70
CA THR A 33 -9.18 32.11 -10.34
C THR A 33 -8.51 31.74 -11.66
N LYS A 34 -8.12 32.72 -12.50
CA LYS A 34 -7.33 32.46 -13.72
C LYS A 34 -6.00 31.77 -13.41
N LYS A 35 -5.29 32.21 -12.35
CA LYS A 35 -4.04 31.58 -11.90
C LYS A 35 -4.27 30.13 -11.45
N MET A 36 -5.32 29.89 -10.66
CA MET A 36 -5.68 28.54 -10.19
C MET A 36 -6.04 27.61 -11.36
N ASN A 37 -6.82 28.10 -12.33
CA ASN A 37 -7.19 27.30 -13.51
C ASN A 37 -5.97 26.95 -14.37
N ARG A 38 -4.99 27.85 -14.50
CA ARG A 38 -3.73 27.56 -15.21
C ARG A 38 -2.89 26.50 -14.48
N ILE A 39 -2.81 26.56 -13.16
CA ILE A 39 -2.13 25.53 -12.34
C ILE A 39 -2.82 24.17 -12.50
N ASN A 40 -4.15 24.13 -12.47
CA ASN A 40 -4.91 22.89 -12.66
C ASN A 40 -4.74 22.32 -14.07
N MET A 41 -4.66 23.16 -15.10
CA MET A 41 -4.37 22.74 -16.47
C MET A 41 -2.97 22.12 -16.59
N LEU A 42 -1.95 22.75 -15.99
CA LEU A 42 -0.58 22.21 -15.97
C LEU A 42 -0.49 20.86 -15.24
N ARG A 43 -1.17 20.72 -14.09
CA ARG A 43 -1.27 19.44 -13.36
C ARG A 43 -1.97 18.36 -14.18
N LYS A 44 -3.07 18.70 -14.86
CA LYS A 44 -3.81 17.76 -15.72
C LYS A 44 -2.96 17.28 -16.91
N ASN A 45 -2.12 18.15 -17.46
CA ASN A 45 -1.18 17.79 -18.54
C ASN A 45 -0.02 16.89 -18.04
N MET A 46 0.42 17.03 -16.78
CA MET A 46 1.40 16.11 -16.18
C MET A 46 0.79 14.75 -15.78
N LEU A 47 -0.54 14.70 -15.57
CA LEU A 47 -1.30 13.48 -15.26
C LEU A 47 -1.91 12.81 -16.51
N THR A 48 -1.45 13.16 -17.72
CA THR A 48 -1.88 12.44 -18.93
C THR A 48 -1.47 10.98 -18.83
N ARG A 49 -2.31 10.08 -19.35
CA ARG A 49 -2.06 8.63 -19.32
C ARG A 49 -0.68 8.28 -19.90
N GLU A 50 -0.24 8.97 -20.95
CA GLU A 50 1.07 8.76 -21.57
C GLU A 50 2.23 9.10 -20.62
N ASN A 51 2.16 10.21 -19.89
CA ASN A 51 3.18 10.57 -18.91
C ASN A 51 3.18 9.62 -17.71
N ILE A 52 2.02 9.16 -17.27
CA ILE A 52 1.90 8.15 -16.20
C ILE A 52 2.50 6.81 -16.62
N LEU A 53 2.25 6.36 -17.86
CA LEU A 53 2.81 5.12 -18.40
C LEU A 53 4.34 5.21 -18.52
N LYS A 54 4.86 6.35 -19.01
CA LYS A 54 6.30 6.58 -19.15
C LYS A 54 7.03 6.67 -17.81
N VAL A 55 6.39 7.25 -16.79
CA VAL A 55 6.91 7.27 -15.40
C VAL A 55 6.88 5.87 -14.78
N LYS A 56 5.86 5.05 -15.05
CA LYS A 56 5.82 3.64 -14.59
C LYS A 56 6.91 2.78 -15.23
N GLU A 57 7.21 3.01 -16.50
CA GLU A 57 8.27 2.32 -17.23
C GLU A 57 9.67 2.70 -16.71
N LEU A 58 9.88 3.99 -16.40
CA LEU A 58 11.15 4.51 -15.85
C LEU A 58 11.39 4.18 -14.37
N LEU A 59 10.33 4.02 -13.57
CA LEU A 59 10.46 3.71 -12.14
C LEU A 59 10.81 2.24 -11.86
N GLY A 60 10.93 1.43 -12.91
CA GLY A 60 11.00 -0.02 -12.79
C GLY A 60 9.73 -0.56 -12.12
N SER A 61 9.41 -1.82 -12.36
CA SER A 61 8.42 -2.49 -11.52
C SER A 61 9.00 -2.63 -10.12
N ASN A 62 8.88 -1.60 -9.28
CA ASN A 62 8.96 -1.75 -7.84
C ASN A 62 7.75 -2.60 -7.44
N LYS A 63 7.83 -3.92 -7.71
CA LYS A 63 6.87 -4.89 -7.25
C LYS A 63 6.90 -4.79 -5.73
N ARG A 64 5.80 -4.30 -5.17
CA ARG A 64 5.67 -4.20 -3.72
C ARG A 64 5.66 -5.62 -3.18
N LEU A 65 6.71 -5.96 -2.44
CA LEU A 65 6.76 -7.21 -1.69
C LEU A 65 5.55 -7.28 -0.76
N HIS A 66 4.84 -8.40 -0.81
CA HIS A 66 3.69 -8.67 0.03
C HIS A 66 3.73 -10.13 0.43
N SER A 67 3.33 -10.41 1.66
CA SER A 67 3.25 -11.79 2.12
C SER A 67 1.94 -12.44 1.70
N VAL A 68 2.06 -13.70 1.30
CA VAL A 68 0.98 -14.59 0.90
C VAL A 68 1.09 -15.83 1.77
N PHE A 69 0.08 -16.09 2.60
CA PHE A 69 -0.01 -17.30 3.41
C PHE A 69 -1.26 -18.08 3.03
N GLU A 70 -1.28 -19.36 3.36
CA GLU A 70 -2.51 -20.13 3.33
C GLU A 70 -3.58 -19.52 4.23
N LYS A 71 -4.83 -19.49 3.77
CA LYS A 71 -5.97 -18.96 4.53
C LYS A 71 -6.87 -20.07 5.00
N LEU A 72 -7.16 -20.07 6.29
CA LEU A 72 -8.21 -20.91 6.86
C LEU A 72 -9.58 -20.48 6.35
N SER A 73 -10.47 -21.46 6.21
CA SER A 73 -11.87 -21.21 5.89
C SER A 73 -12.58 -20.47 7.05
N PRO A 74 -13.64 -19.71 6.76
CA PRO A 74 -14.46 -19.08 7.80
C PRO A 74 -15.06 -20.07 8.80
N ARG A 75 -15.20 -21.35 8.42
CA ARG A 75 -15.67 -22.42 9.31
C ARG A 75 -14.58 -22.80 10.32
N GLU A 76 -13.35 -23.03 9.86
CA GLU A 76 -12.21 -23.37 10.71
C GLU A 76 -11.88 -22.25 11.68
N ILE A 77 -11.87 -20.99 11.21
CA ILE A 77 -11.63 -19.82 12.06
C ILE A 77 -12.65 -19.75 13.20
N ARG A 78 -13.95 -19.97 12.91
CA ARG A 78 -14.99 -19.98 13.93
C ARG A 78 -14.84 -21.15 14.91
N ALA A 79 -14.47 -22.32 14.41
CA ALA A 79 -14.24 -23.51 15.23
C ALA A 79 -13.04 -23.33 16.17
N GLN A 80 -11.91 -22.85 15.66
CA GLN A 80 -10.72 -22.54 16.46
C GLN A 80 -11.01 -21.45 17.49
N ARG A 81 -11.67 -20.35 17.11
CA ARG A 81 -12.08 -19.31 18.06
C ARG A 81 -12.94 -19.88 19.19
N LYS A 82 -13.89 -20.76 18.87
CA LYS A 82 -14.72 -21.45 19.87
C LYS A 82 -13.88 -22.37 20.76
N ALA A 83 -12.88 -23.06 20.21
CA ALA A 83 -11.96 -23.89 20.98
C ALA A 83 -11.11 -23.06 21.95
N SER A 84 -10.60 -21.90 21.52
CA SER A 84 -9.83 -20.97 22.35
C SER A 84 -10.63 -20.33 23.49
N MET A 85 -11.98 -20.33 23.41
CA MET A 85 -12.85 -19.84 24.49
C MET A 85 -13.06 -20.86 25.62
N LYS A 86 -12.60 -22.10 25.47
CA LYS A 86 -12.70 -23.11 26.52
C LYS A 86 -11.75 -22.75 27.67
N ALA A 87 -12.17 -23.05 28.90
CA ALA A 87 -11.36 -22.80 30.08
C ALA A 87 -10.05 -23.62 30.04
N PHE A 88 -8.93 -23.00 30.41
CA PHE A 88 -7.65 -23.69 30.55
C PHE A 88 -7.64 -24.56 31.81
N THR A 89 -7.13 -25.78 31.68
CA THR A 89 -6.83 -26.64 32.82
C THR A 89 -5.43 -26.34 33.33
N ARG A 90 -5.25 -26.30 34.66
CA ARG A 90 -3.92 -26.16 35.26
C ARG A 90 -3.16 -27.46 35.07
N LEU A 91 -1.99 -27.38 34.43
CA LEU A 91 -1.08 -28.50 34.29
C LEU A 91 -0.06 -28.53 35.44
N PRO A 92 0.44 -29.71 35.82
CA PRO A 92 1.52 -29.84 36.81
C PRO A 92 2.83 -29.25 36.27
N SER A 93 3.75 -28.88 37.17
CA SER A 93 5.03 -28.27 36.81
C SER A 93 5.86 -29.11 35.83
N THR A 94 5.77 -30.44 35.94
CA THR A 94 6.48 -31.38 35.07
C THR A 94 6.00 -31.36 33.61
N ALA A 95 4.81 -30.82 33.34
CA ALA A 95 4.25 -30.70 31.99
C ALA A 95 4.48 -29.31 31.37
N LEU A 96 5.21 -28.43 32.05
CA LEU A 96 5.57 -27.10 31.52
C LEU A 96 6.83 -27.13 30.65
N GLU A 97 7.57 -28.23 30.69
CA GLU A 97 8.79 -28.43 29.92
C GLU A 97 8.50 -29.39 28.77
N VAL A 98 8.87 -28.98 27.56
CA VAL A 98 8.74 -29.79 26.34
C VAL A 98 10.09 -29.79 25.66
N SER A 99 10.58 -30.94 25.24
CA SER A 99 11.85 -31.01 24.52
C SER A 99 11.67 -30.49 23.09
N LEU A 100 12.71 -29.85 22.53
CA LEU A 100 12.67 -29.39 21.14
C LEU A 100 12.51 -30.54 20.14
N SER A 101 12.99 -31.73 20.51
CA SER A 101 12.87 -32.96 19.74
C SER A 101 11.41 -33.42 19.62
N ASP A 102 10.60 -33.17 20.65
CA ASP A 102 9.16 -33.50 20.64
C ASP A 102 8.34 -32.49 19.82
N ILE A 103 8.84 -31.25 19.71
CA ILE A 103 8.17 -30.16 18.98
C ILE A 103 8.49 -30.22 17.48
N TYR A 104 9.75 -30.49 17.12
CA TYR A 104 10.23 -30.48 15.74
C TYR A 104 10.68 -31.88 15.32
N THR A 105 9.72 -32.77 15.14
CA THR A 105 9.98 -34.15 14.70
C THR A 105 10.41 -34.23 13.23
N THR A 106 9.92 -33.32 12.40
CA THR A 106 10.25 -33.24 10.97
C THR A 106 10.58 -31.81 10.58
N VAL A 107 11.74 -31.63 9.94
CA VAL A 107 12.16 -30.33 9.38
C VAL A 107 11.84 -30.34 7.88
N ILE A 108 11.05 -29.37 7.44
CA ILE A 108 10.81 -29.10 6.02
C ILE A 108 11.86 -28.10 5.57
N ASP A 109 12.66 -28.48 4.57
CA ASP A 109 13.69 -27.61 4.01
C ASP A 109 13.08 -26.48 3.17
N PHE A 110 13.80 -25.35 3.12
CA PHE A 110 13.46 -24.21 2.27
C PHE A 110 13.64 -24.53 0.78
N PRO A 111 12.86 -23.88 -0.13
CA PRO A 111 13.07 -24.04 -1.55
C PRO A 111 14.44 -23.49 -1.95
N LYS A 112 15.23 -24.33 -2.62
CA LYS A 112 16.57 -23.96 -3.11
C LYS A 112 16.47 -23.30 -4.47
N ARG A 113 17.25 -22.25 -4.70
CA ARG A 113 17.36 -21.61 -6.01
C ARG A 113 17.91 -22.60 -7.05
N PRO A 114 17.26 -22.79 -8.20
CA PRO A 114 17.82 -23.60 -9.29
C PRO A 114 19.08 -22.95 -9.86
N SER A 115 19.97 -23.75 -10.45
CA SER A 115 21.17 -23.24 -11.10
C SER A 115 20.80 -22.28 -12.23
N TRP A 116 21.49 -21.13 -12.28
CA TRP A 116 21.35 -20.13 -13.33
C TRP A 116 22.72 -19.74 -13.86
N HIS A 117 22.76 -19.15 -15.05
CA HIS A 117 23.99 -18.64 -15.64
C HIS A 117 23.75 -17.28 -16.31
N TYR A 118 24.82 -16.49 -16.44
CA TYR A 118 24.75 -15.15 -17.05
C TYR A 118 24.22 -15.10 -18.49
N GLY A 119 24.24 -16.23 -19.20
CA GLY A 119 23.64 -16.35 -20.54
C GLY A 119 22.11 -16.48 -20.55
N MET A 120 21.45 -16.65 -19.40
CA MET A 120 19.99 -16.71 -19.34
C MET A 120 19.41 -15.31 -19.44
N THR A 121 18.29 -15.17 -20.16
CA THR A 121 17.48 -13.97 -20.11
C THR A 121 16.80 -13.83 -18.74
N LYS A 122 16.35 -12.63 -18.42
CA LYS A 122 15.63 -12.37 -17.18
C LYS A 122 14.35 -13.21 -17.10
N GLU A 123 13.63 -13.29 -18.22
CA GLU A 123 12.37 -14.01 -18.34
C GLU A 123 12.57 -15.53 -18.17
N GLU A 124 13.64 -16.09 -18.73
CA GLU A 124 14.00 -17.50 -18.53
C GLU A 124 14.35 -17.80 -17.08
N LEU A 125 15.08 -16.90 -16.42
CA LEU A 125 15.41 -17.06 -14.99
C LEU A 125 14.16 -17.01 -14.12
N GLU A 126 13.31 -15.99 -14.30
CA GLU A 126 12.06 -15.83 -13.55
C GLU A 126 11.13 -17.04 -13.75
N SER A 127 10.98 -17.51 -15.00
CA SER A 127 10.15 -18.68 -15.30
C SER A 127 10.69 -19.98 -14.68
N ASN A 128 12.02 -20.13 -14.63
CA ASN A 128 12.65 -21.30 -14.02
C ASN A 128 12.48 -21.30 -12.49
N GLU A 129 12.65 -20.14 -11.86
CA GLU A 129 12.42 -19.96 -10.43
C GLU A 129 10.96 -20.22 -10.04
N GLU A 130 10.00 -19.72 -10.83
CA GLU A 130 8.57 -19.93 -10.59
C GLU A 130 8.18 -21.42 -10.71
N HIS A 131 8.68 -22.11 -11.74
CA HIS A 131 8.43 -23.53 -11.92
C HIS A 131 8.97 -24.37 -10.76
N TYR A 132 10.21 -24.12 -10.35
CA TYR A 132 10.86 -24.89 -9.28
C TYR A 132 10.18 -24.67 -7.92
N PHE A 133 9.74 -23.43 -7.66
CA PHE A 133 9.02 -23.12 -6.44
C PHE A 133 7.63 -23.75 -6.40
N GLN A 134 6.89 -23.74 -7.51
CA GLN A 134 5.59 -24.40 -7.58
C GLN A 134 5.73 -25.91 -7.35
N GLN A 135 6.75 -26.53 -7.94
CA GLN A 135 7.03 -27.94 -7.70
C GLN A 135 7.34 -28.22 -6.23
N TRP A 136 8.14 -27.37 -5.57
CA TRP A 136 8.41 -27.50 -4.14
C TRP A 136 7.14 -27.37 -3.28
N LEU A 137 6.24 -26.43 -3.61
CA LEU A 137 4.94 -26.30 -2.94
C LEU A 137 4.11 -27.58 -3.08
N ASP A 138 4.02 -28.12 -4.29
CA ASP A 138 3.27 -29.34 -4.56
C ASP A 138 3.86 -30.53 -3.78
N ASP A 139 5.19 -30.66 -3.76
CA ASP A 139 5.88 -31.71 -3.00
C ASP A 139 5.62 -31.61 -1.48
N VAL A 140 5.59 -30.39 -0.92
CA VAL A 140 5.27 -30.15 0.50
C VAL A 140 3.83 -30.58 0.79
N TYR A 141 2.86 -30.15 -0.01
CA TYR A 141 1.45 -30.47 0.20
C TYR A 141 1.10 -31.93 -0.10
N ASN A 142 1.87 -32.60 -0.97
CA ASN A 142 1.72 -34.03 -1.23
C ASN A 142 2.30 -34.89 -0.10
N LYS A 143 3.38 -34.43 0.53
CA LYS A 143 4.09 -35.18 1.58
C LYS A 143 3.49 -34.99 2.97
N TYR A 144 2.96 -33.80 3.27
CA TYR A 144 2.46 -33.45 4.59
C TYR A 144 1.00 -33.01 4.53
N PRO A 145 0.12 -33.57 5.38
CA PRO A 145 -1.27 -33.12 5.44
C PRO A 145 -1.33 -31.68 5.95
N ARG A 146 -2.31 -30.93 5.43
CA ARG A 146 -2.48 -29.50 5.72
C ARG A 146 -2.60 -29.22 7.23
N GLU A 147 -3.22 -30.12 7.97
CA GLU A 147 -3.48 -29.97 9.40
C GLU A 147 -2.21 -30.06 10.26
N GLU A 148 -1.15 -30.69 9.74
CA GLU A 148 0.16 -30.81 10.40
C GLU A 148 1.14 -29.71 9.97
N LEU A 149 0.85 -29.01 8.87
CA LEU A 149 1.66 -27.91 8.37
C LEU A 149 1.39 -26.61 9.14
N SER A 150 2.47 -25.98 9.60
CA SER A 150 2.40 -24.59 10.05
C SER A 150 2.24 -23.65 8.86
N PHE A 151 1.63 -22.47 9.06
CA PHE A 151 1.54 -21.47 8.01
C PHE A 151 2.93 -21.00 7.57
N PHE A 152 3.19 -21.04 6.27
CA PHE A 152 4.42 -20.54 5.68
C PHE A 152 4.13 -19.64 4.47
N GLU A 153 5.15 -18.89 4.06
CA GLU A 153 5.06 -17.93 2.97
C GLU A 153 4.90 -18.67 1.63
N HIS A 154 4.07 -18.14 0.73
CA HIS A 154 3.84 -18.65 -0.62
C HIS A 154 4.29 -17.66 -1.70
N ASN A 155 4.91 -16.54 -1.32
CA ASN A 155 5.46 -15.60 -2.26
C ASN A 155 6.93 -15.93 -2.61
N LEU A 156 7.16 -16.28 -3.88
CA LEU A 156 8.48 -16.50 -4.45
C LEU A 156 9.46 -15.35 -4.19
N ASP A 157 8.99 -14.10 -4.33
CA ASP A 157 9.80 -12.89 -4.20
C ASP A 157 10.37 -12.71 -2.77
N VAL A 158 9.89 -13.48 -1.79
CA VAL A 158 10.27 -13.40 -0.37
C VAL A 158 11.17 -14.57 0.07
N ILE A 159 11.07 -15.74 -0.57
CA ILE A 159 11.58 -16.99 0.03
C ILE A 159 12.87 -17.50 -0.60
N ILE A 160 13.16 -17.21 -1.88
CA ILE A 160 14.31 -17.85 -2.54
C ILE A 160 15.63 -17.47 -1.84
N VAL A 161 16.35 -18.48 -1.37
CA VAL A 161 17.70 -18.35 -0.83
C VAL A 161 18.72 -18.75 -1.88
N SER A 162 19.65 -17.85 -2.21
CA SER A 162 20.87 -18.22 -2.96
C SER A 162 21.78 -19.02 -2.04
N VAL A 163 22.03 -20.28 -2.38
CA VAL A 163 23.09 -21.06 -1.74
C VAL A 163 24.39 -20.72 -2.48
N SER A 164 25.36 -20.13 -1.75
CA SER A 164 26.67 -19.72 -2.27
C SER A 164 27.70 -20.84 -2.11
#